data_AF-A0A1T3P5Y8-F1
#
_entry.id   AF-A0A1T3P5Y8-F1
#
_cell.length_a   1.000
_cell.length_b   1.000
_cell.length_c   1.000
_cell.angle_alpha   90.00
_cell.angle_beta   90.00
_cell.angle_gamma   90.00
#
_symmetry.space_group_name_H-M   'P 1'
#
loop_
_entity.id
_entity.type
_entity.pdbx_description
1 polymer ?
#
loop_
_entity_poly.entity_id
_entity_poly.type
_entity_poly.pdbx_seq_one_letter_code
_entity_poly.pdbx_strand_id
1 'polypeptide(L)'
;MSSDSPTPATEPLGVRESPPSRVGERRKEADAHPTGPRVRMVLPDGQHLEVTLVSWHQYRDGSWRARVRWPVWGAYGFAADVETRAWAMESFVPASVLGPLDGEDYGTVRHDRPRIPVPKQS
;
A
#
# COMPACT_ATOMS: atom_id res chain seq x y z
N MET A 1 -18.06 -62.55 27.54
CA MET A 1 -17.20 -61.38 27.27
C MET A 1 -16.63 -61.55 25.87
N SER A 2 -17.03 -60.68 24.95
CA SER A 2 -16.33 -60.26 23.73
C SER A 2 -17.36 -59.54 22.87
N SER A 3 -17.41 -58.22 23.03
CA SER A 3 -18.27 -57.34 22.26
C SER A 3 -17.67 -57.17 20.87
N ASP A 4 -18.45 -57.53 19.85
CA ASP A 4 -18.24 -57.08 18.47
C ASP A 4 -18.28 -55.55 18.43
N SER A 5 -17.23 -54.93 17.90
CA SER A 5 -17.20 -53.52 17.53
C SER A 5 -16.76 -53.43 16.08
N PRO A 6 -17.66 -53.11 15.13
CA PRO A 6 -17.22 -52.72 13.80
C PRO A 6 -16.72 -51.27 13.84
N THR A 7 -15.43 -51.11 13.55
CA THR A 7 -14.78 -49.86 13.19
C THR A 7 -15.45 -49.28 11.94
N PRO A 8 -15.99 -48.05 11.95
CA PRO A 8 -16.19 -47.31 10.71
C PRO A 8 -14.85 -46.76 10.24
N ALA A 9 -14.44 -47.23 9.07
CA ALA A 9 -13.27 -46.76 8.36
C ALA A 9 -13.34 -45.24 8.13
N THR A 10 -12.24 -44.58 8.46
CA THR A 10 -11.93 -43.19 8.10
C THR A 10 -12.03 -43.01 6.59
N GLU A 11 -13.08 -42.36 6.11
CA GLU A 11 -13.07 -41.76 4.77
C GLU A 11 -12.11 -40.56 4.77
N PRO A 12 -11.25 -40.41 3.75
CA PRO A 12 -10.40 -39.23 3.63
C PRO A 12 -11.30 -38.05 3.27
N LEU A 13 -11.56 -37.17 4.24
CA LEU A 13 -12.21 -35.90 3.96
C LEU A 13 -11.36 -35.17 2.91
N GLY A 14 -11.98 -34.98 1.75
CA GLY A 14 -11.38 -34.40 0.58
C GLY A 14 -10.62 -33.12 0.89
N VAL A 15 -9.58 -32.92 0.09
CA VAL A 15 -8.93 -31.64 -0.18
C VAL A 15 -9.97 -30.52 -0.09
N ARG A 16 -10.04 -29.83 1.05
CA ARG A 16 -10.73 -28.55 1.14
C ARG A 16 -9.85 -27.57 0.40
N GLU A 17 -10.12 -27.49 -0.90
CA GLU A 17 -9.67 -26.42 -1.78
C GLU A 17 -9.78 -25.10 -1.03
N SER A 18 -8.64 -24.42 -0.89
CA SER A 18 -8.57 -23.07 -0.36
C SER A 18 -9.59 -22.19 -1.06
N PRO A 19 -10.51 -21.51 -0.36
CA PRO A 19 -11.44 -20.62 -1.02
C PRO A 19 -10.66 -19.49 -1.71
N PRO A 20 -10.99 -19.13 -2.97
CA PRO A 20 -10.29 -18.08 -3.69
C PRO A 20 -10.75 -16.72 -3.15
N SER A 21 -10.06 -16.18 -2.15
CA SER A 21 -10.22 -14.77 -1.78
C SER A 21 -9.36 -13.90 -2.68
N ARG A 22 -9.80 -13.75 -3.93
CA ARG A 22 -9.40 -12.63 -4.81
C ARG A 22 -10.52 -11.60 -4.82
N VAL A 23 -10.70 -10.85 -3.72
CA VAL A 23 -11.34 -9.52 -3.77
C VAL A 23 -10.73 -8.67 -2.65
N GLY A 24 -10.14 -7.56 -3.02
CA GLY A 24 -9.48 -6.62 -2.12
C GLY A 24 -8.04 -6.43 -2.55
N GLU A 25 -7.67 -5.20 -2.91
CA GLU A 25 -6.32 -4.80 -3.31
C GLU A 25 -5.24 -5.55 -2.53
N ARG A 26 -4.22 -6.08 -3.23
CA ARG A 26 -2.98 -6.54 -2.60
C ARG A 26 -2.35 -5.34 -1.89
N ARG A 27 -2.80 -5.04 -0.66
CA ARG A 27 -2.13 -4.11 0.23
C ARG A 27 -0.76 -4.70 0.45
N LYS A 28 0.27 -3.96 0.04
CA LYS A 28 1.64 -4.35 0.34
C LYS A 28 1.89 -4.01 1.80
N GLU A 29 2.38 -4.96 2.57
CA GLU A 29 2.86 -4.67 3.91
C GLU A 29 3.89 -3.54 3.85
N ALA A 30 3.89 -2.66 4.85
CA ALA A 30 4.81 -1.53 4.85
C ALA A 30 6.25 -2.06 4.97
N ASP A 31 7.09 -1.71 4.01
CA ASP A 31 8.53 -1.90 4.17
C ASP A 31 8.99 -1.03 5.35
N ALA A 32 9.71 -1.60 6.32
CA ALA A 32 10.21 -0.84 7.48
C ALA A 32 11.16 0.30 7.09
N HIS A 33 11.82 0.16 5.94
CA HIS A 33 12.75 1.13 5.38
C HIS A 33 12.36 1.42 3.92
N PRO A 34 11.31 2.23 3.69
CA PRO A 34 10.86 2.54 2.34
C PRO A 34 11.94 3.32 1.58
N THR A 35 12.29 2.85 0.39
CA THR A 35 13.30 3.50 -0.47
C THR A 35 12.77 4.83 -1.03
N GLY A 36 13.60 5.87 -0.95
CA GLY A 36 13.32 7.21 -1.48
C GLY A 36 13.42 8.28 -0.40
N PRO A 37 13.55 9.56 -0.79
CA PRO A 37 13.74 10.63 0.16
C PRO A 37 12.48 10.91 0.98
N ARG A 38 12.67 11.37 2.20
CA ARG A 38 11.60 11.71 3.14
C ARG A 38 11.16 13.17 2.96
N VAL A 39 9.87 13.43 3.17
CA VAL A 39 9.29 14.78 3.16
C VAL A 39 8.32 14.92 4.33
N ARG A 40 8.18 16.15 4.82
CA ARG A 40 7.15 16.50 5.80
C ARG A 40 5.84 16.81 5.07
N MET A 41 4.78 16.09 5.38
CA MET A 41 3.44 16.35 4.87
C MET A 41 2.58 17.02 5.96
N VAL A 42 1.94 18.13 5.63
CA VAL A 42 1.00 18.84 6.50
C VAL A 42 -0.40 18.26 6.26
N LEU A 43 -1.05 17.80 7.32
CA LEU A 43 -2.42 17.30 7.30
C LEU A 43 -3.42 18.46 7.49
N PRO A 44 -4.71 18.27 7.13
CA PRO A 44 -5.72 19.33 7.23
C PRO A 44 -5.94 19.89 8.65
N ASP A 45 -5.63 19.09 9.67
CA ASP A 45 -5.71 19.48 11.08
C ASP A 45 -4.44 20.19 11.59
N GLY A 46 -3.48 20.46 10.70
CA GLY A 46 -2.21 21.10 11.02
C GLY A 46 -1.15 20.14 11.57
N GLN A 47 -1.47 18.85 11.74
CA GLN A 47 -0.46 17.87 12.12
C GLN A 47 0.52 17.61 10.97
N HIS A 48 1.67 17.04 11.30
CA HIS A 48 2.68 16.68 10.33
C HIS A 48 2.98 15.18 10.35
N LEU A 49 3.13 14.60 9.16
CA LEU A 49 3.56 13.23 8.96
C LEU A 49 4.82 13.21 8.09
N GLU A 50 5.83 12.46 8.48
CA GLU A 50 6.93 12.16 7.58
C GLU A 50 6.57 11.02 6.65
N VAL A 51 6.65 11.27 5.35
CA VAL A 51 6.27 10.32 4.30
C VAL A 51 7.42 10.15 3.32
N THR A 52 7.42 9.04 2.60
CA THR A 52 8.41 8.81 1.54
C THR A 52 7.87 9.37 0.24
N LEU A 53 8.65 10.23 -0.40
CA LEU A 53 8.34 10.79 -1.71
C LEU A 53 8.71 9.77 -2.80
N VAL A 54 7.73 9.40 -3.63
CA VAL A 54 7.91 8.38 -4.67
C VAL A 54 8.15 9.03 -6.03
N SER A 55 7.34 10.04 -6.39
CA SER A 55 7.45 10.73 -7.68
C SER A 55 6.70 12.06 -7.68
N TRP A 56 7.13 12.98 -8.53
CA TRP A 56 6.42 14.21 -8.85
C TRP A 56 5.65 14.06 -10.16
N HIS A 57 4.44 14.60 -10.20
CA HIS A 57 3.57 14.58 -11.36
C HIS A 57 3.02 15.98 -11.63
N GLN A 58 3.31 16.50 -12.81
CA GLN A 58 2.71 17.73 -13.27
C GLN A 58 1.42 17.44 -14.03
N TYR A 59 0.36 18.15 -13.67
CA TYR A 59 -0.95 18.07 -14.29
C TYR A 59 -1.05 19.07 -15.44
N ARG A 60 -2.08 18.94 -16.29
CA ARG A 60 -2.25 19.78 -17.48
C ARG A 60 -2.45 21.27 -17.17
N ASP A 61 -2.98 21.57 -15.99
CA ASP A 61 -3.14 22.94 -15.48
C ASP A 61 -1.83 23.54 -14.94
N GLY A 62 -0.71 22.81 -15.05
CA GLY A 62 0.61 23.22 -14.56
C GLY A 62 0.84 22.91 -13.09
N SER A 63 -0.18 22.46 -12.34
CA SER A 63 -0.06 22.13 -10.93
C SER A 63 0.78 20.86 -10.73
N TRP A 64 1.51 20.81 -9.62
CA TRP A 64 2.30 19.65 -9.24
C TRP A 64 1.63 18.89 -8.10
N ARG A 65 1.62 17.55 -8.24
CA ARG A 65 1.28 16.62 -7.16
C ARG A 65 2.43 15.66 -6.94
N ALA A 66 2.58 15.21 -5.70
CA ALA A 66 3.49 14.13 -5.35
C ALA A 66 2.69 12.84 -5.17
N ARG A 67 3.26 11.73 -5.64
CA ARG A 67 2.93 10.41 -5.12
C ARG A 67 3.78 10.19 -3.87
N VAL A 68 3.13 9.98 -2.74
CA VAL A 68 3.79 9.71 -1.45
C VAL A 68 3.39 8.34 -0.94
N ARG A 69 4.28 7.71 -0.18
CA ARG A 69 4.05 6.44 0.52
C ARG A 69 4.16 6.64 2.02
N TRP A 70 3.22 6.07 2.77
CA TRP A 70 3.19 6.17 4.23
C TRP A 70 2.56 4.92 4.87
N PRO A 71 3.02 4.53 6.07
CA PRO A 71 2.49 3.37 6.76
C PRO A 71 1.14 3.69 7.40
N VAL A 72 0.19 2.77 7.26
CA VAL A 72 -1.11 2.81 7.93
C VAL A 72 -1.28 1.54 8.73
N TRP A 73 -1.52 1.66 10.03
CA TRP A 73 -1.83 0.54 10.90
C TRP A 73 -3.26 0.07 10.68
N GLY A 74 -3.44 -1.24 10.55
CA GLY A 74 -4.75 -1.85 10.42
C GLY A 74 -4.82 -3.20 11.11
N ALA A 75 -6.03 -3.62 11.45
CA ALA A 75 -6.31 -4.96 11.91
C ALA A 75 -6.20 -5.96 10.75
N TYR A 76 -5.63 -7.12 11.03
CA TYR A 76 -5.50 -8.24 10.12
C TYR A 76 -5.88 -9.52 10.85
N GLY A 77 -6.60 -10.43 10.20
CA GLY A 77 -7.11 -11.67 10.82
C GLY A 77 -8.59 -11.58 11.19
N PHE A 78 -9.08 -12.58 11.94
CA PHE A 78 -10.49 -12.74 12.29
C PHE A 78 -10.66 -13.31 13.71
N ALA A 79 -11.71 -12.86 14.42
CA ALA A 79 -12.06 -13.30 15.77
C ALA A 79 -10.89 -13.21 16.77
N ALA A 80 -10.42 -14.34 17.32
CA ALA A 80 -9.36 -14.36 18.31
C ALA A 80 -7.96 -14.12 17.71
N ASP A 81 -7.81 -14.25 16.39
CA ASP A 81 -6.53 -14.15 15.68
C ASP A 81 -6.32 -12.76 15.04
N VAL A 82 -6.83 -11.70 15.67
CA VAL A 82 -6.66 -10.33 15.17
C VAL A 82 -5.30 -9.79 15.58
N GLU A 83 -4.47 -9.49 14.58
CA GLU A 83 -3.17 -8.86 14.72
C GLU A 83 -3.21 -7.42 14.19
N THR A 84 -2.31 -6.58 14.68
CA THR A 84 -2.10 -5.23 14.14
C THR A 84 -0.90 -5.27 13.19
N ARG A 85 -1.09 -4.82 11.94
CA ARG A 85 -0.04 -4.77 10.91
C ARG A 85 0.01 -3.40 10.24
N ALA A 86 1.21 -3.00 9.81
CA ALA A 86 1.42 -1.78 9.05
C ALA A 86 1.36 -2.08 7.55
N TRP A 87 0.56 -1.31 6.82
CA TRP A 87 0.41 -1.42 5.37
C TRP A 87 1.00 -0.19 4.70
N ALA A 88 1.68 -0.36 3.57
CA ALA A 88 2.10 0.77 2.75
C ALA A 88 0.90 1.31 1.97
N MET A 89 0.47 2.52 2.32
CA MET A 89 -0.51 3.27 1.52
C MET A 89 0.22 4.27 0.64
N GLU A 90 -0.26 4.41 -0.59
CA GLU A 90 0.21 5.45 -1.50
C GLU A 90 -0.91 6.41 -1.82
N SER A 91 -0.58 7.70 -1.93
CA SER A 91 -1.56 8.75 -2.15
C SER A 91 -0.98 9.84 -3.03
N PHE A 92 -1.85 10.52 -3.79
CA PHE A 92 -1.48 11.70 -4.55
C PHE A 92 -1.85 12.96 -3.79
N VAL A 93 -0.86 13.74 -3.38
CA VAL A 93 -1.06 14.95 -2.57
C VAL A 93 -0.58 16.20 -3.33
N PRO A 94 -1.19 17.38 -3.10
CA PRO A 94 -0.68 18.63 -3.66
C PRO A 94 0.76 18.89 -3.21
N ALA A 95 1.61 19.43 -4.10
CA ALA A 95 2.97 19.80 -3.72
C ALA A 95 3.00 20.83 -2.57
N SER A 96 1.98 21.69 -2.46
CA SER A 96 1.89 22.75 -1.45
C SER A 96 1.76 22.25 -0.01
N VAL A 97 1.38 20.99 0.22
CA VAL A 97 1.31 20.41 1.57
C VAL A 97 2.59 19.70 1.97
N LEU A 98 3.60 19.69 1.10
CA LEU A 98 4.88 19.03 1.34
C LEU A 98 5.98 20.06 1.62
N GLY A 99 6.79 19.78 2.63
CA GLY A 99 8.02 20.49 2.95
C GLY A 99 9.23 19.56 2.91
N PRO A 100 10.42 20.08 2.57
CA PRO A 100 11.65 19.30 2.63
C PRO A 100 12.01 18.94 4.07
N LEU A 101 12.83 17.90 4.20
CA LEU A 101 13.56 17.54 5.40
C LEU A 101 15.05 17.68 5.11
N ASP A 102 15.81 18.09 6.12
CA ASP A 102 17.25 18.33 5.96
C ASP A 102 18.01 17.01 5.74
N GLY A 103 18.99 17.02 4.83
CA GLY A 103 19.85 15.87 4.56
C GLY A 103 19.29 14.84 3.57
N GLU A 104 18.08 15.04 3.06
CA GLU A 104 17.45 14.17 2.07
C GLU A 104 17.88 14.50 0.63
N ASP A 105 18.17 13.47 -0.18
CA ASP A 105 18.52 13.63 -1.60
C ASP A 105 17.28 13.49 -2.51
N TYR A 106 16.74 14.65 -2.90
CA TYR A 106 15.59 14.73 -3.81
C TYR A 106 15.95 14.61 -5.30
N GLY A 107 17.23 14.64 -5.67
CA GLY A 107 17.68 14.56 -7.06
C GLY A 107 17.33 13.23 -7.73
N THR A 108 17.12 12.18 -6.92
CA THR A 108 16.75 10.83 -7.36
C THR A 108 15.26 10.66 -7.66
N VAL A 109 14.43 11.63 -7.31
CA VAL A 109 12.97 11.53 -7.46
C VAL A 109 12.58 11.77 -8.91
N ARG A 110 11.81 10.82 -9.47
CA ARG A 110 11.29 10.92 -10.83
C ARG A 110 10.28 12.06 -10.95
N HIS A 111 10.40 12.83 -12.04
CA HIS A 111 9.47 13.90 -12.40
C HIS A 111 8.72 13.54 -13.70
N ASP A 112 7.42 13.32 -13.59
CA ASP A 112 6.53 13.02 -14.71
C ASP A 112 5.81 14.28 -15.19
N ARG A 113 6.05 14.64 -16.45
CA ARG A 113 5.35 15.73 -17.14
C ARG A 113 4.05 15.25 -17.77
N PRO A 114 3.08 16.14 -18.06
CA PRO A 114 1.87 15.76 -18.76
C PRO A 114 2.24 15.13 -20.10
N ARG A 115 1.70 13.94 -20.40
CA ARG A 115 1.87 13.34 -21.72
C ARG A 115 1.12 14.18 -22.74
N ILE A 116 1.83 14.79 -23.67
CA ILE A 116 1.24 15.44 -24.85
C ILE A 116 0.71 14.31 -25.74
N PRO A 117 -0.58 14.26 -26.09
CA PRO A 117 -1.08 13.29 -27.05
C PRO A 117 -0.37 13.52 -28.38
N VAL A 118 0.33 12.50 -28.89
CA VAL A 118 0.82 12.53 -30.27
C VAL A 118 -0.41 12.40 -31.17
N PRO A 119 -0.67 13.34 -32.10
CA PRO A 119 -1.76 13.19 -33.05
C PRO A 119 -1.57 11.88 -33.81
N LYS A 120 -2.61 11.03 -33.84
CA LYS A 120 -2.59 9.87 -34.73
C LYS A 120 -2.58 10.39 -36.17
N GLN A 121 -1.48 10.19 -36.89
CA GLN A 121 -1.46 10.40 -38.33
C GLN A 121 -2.47 9.43 -38.95
N SER A 122 -3.52 9.99 -39.55
CA SER A 122 -4.49 9.29 -40.38
C SER A 122 -4.11 9.48 -41.83
#